data_AF-A0AAV3IQS9-F1
#
_entry.id   AF-A0AAV3IQS9-F1
#
_cell.length_a   1.000
_cell.length_b   1.000
_cell.length_c   1.000
_cell.angle_alpha   90.00
_cell.angle_beta   90.00
_cell.angle_gamma   90.00
#
_symmetry.space_group_name_H-M   'P 1'
#
loop_
_entity.id
_entity.type
_entity.pdbx_description
1 polymer ?
#
loop_
_entity_poly.entity_id
_entity_poly.type
_entity_poly.pdbx_seq_one_letter_code
_entity_poly.pdbx_strand_id
1 'polypeptide(L)'
;MDEHLVEPLTPVYSCMRGTNQAQPRCQALTGEIGKEVGCSIYAVRSSTCKEVRIADEQCNKARLAHQLIPLIEVSPADSENDHDYDQVS
;
A
#
# COMPACT_ATOMS: atom_id res chain seq x y z
N MET A 1 -11.56 -8.14 16.29
CA MET A 1 -11.55 -7.24 15.12
C MET A 1 -12.89 -6.53 15.14
N ASP A 2 -12.92 -5.22 14.95
CA ASP A 2 -14.17 -4.45 15.01
C ASP A 2 -15.15 -4.98 13.96
N GLU A 3 -16.32 -5.44 14.39
CA GLU A 3 -17.34 -6.05 13.54
C GLU A 3 -17.90 -5.07 12.50
N HIS A 4 -17.81 -3.75 12.75
CA HIS A 4 -18.28 -2.73 11.82
C HIS A 4 -17.37 -2.57 10.58
N LEU A 5 -16.14 -3.09 10.61
CA LEU A 5 -15.16 -2.96 9.52
C LEU A 5 -15.13 -4.16 8.57
N VAL A 6 -15.94 -5.19 8.83
CA VAL A 6 -16.03 -6.40 8.02
C VAL A 6 -17.46 -6.59 7.48
N GLU A 7 -17.58 -7.26 6.35
CA GLU A 7 -18.87 -7.67 5.78
C GLU A 7 -18.81 -9.11 5.25
N PRO A 8 -19.89 -9.89 5.44
CA PRO A 8 -19.95 -11.26 4.94
C PRO A 8 -20.03 -11.25 3.40
N LEU A 9 -19.20 -12.08 2.77
CA LEU A 9 -19.21 -12.30 1.31
C LEU A 9 -19.95 -13.59 0.96
N THR A 10 -19.70 -14.64 1.73
CA THR A 10 -20.36 -15.95 1.65
C THR A 10 -20.59 -16.48 3.08
N PRO A 11 -21.22 -17.65 3.27
CA PRO A 11 -21.37 -18.24 4.61
C PRO A 11 -20.05 -18.52 5.35
N VAL A 12 -18.92 -18.60 4.64
CA VAL A 12 -17.61 -18.95 5.23
C VAL A 12 -16.53 -17.90 4.95
N TYR A 13 -16.79 -16.92 4.08
CA TYR A 13 -15.85 -15.87 3.74
C TYR A 13 -16.41 -14.49 4.08
N SER A 14 -15.53 -13.61 4.54
CA SER A 14 -15.82 -12.21 4.79
C SER A 14 -14.72 -11.35 4.17
N CYS A 15 -15.04 -10.09 3.90
CA CYS A 15 -14.09 -9.11 3.40
C CYS A 15 -14.12 -7.84 4.24
N MET A 16 -13.15 -6.96 4.01
CA MET A 16 -13.16 -5.64 4.63
C MET A 16 -14.28 -4.81 4.01
N ARG A 17 -15.10 -4.18 4.84
CA ARG A 17 -16.24 -3.39 4.39
C ARG A 17 -15.78 -2.27 3.45
N GLY A 18 -16.46 -2.14 2.31
CA GLY A 18 -16.12 -1.17 1.25
C GLY A 18 -15.12 -1.67 0.22
N THR A 19 -14.63 -2.92 0.35
CA THR A 19 -13.74 -3.53 -0.67
C THR A 19 -14.48 -4.41 -1.68
N ASN A 20 -15.72 -4.83 -1.40
CA ASN A 20 -16.53 -5.64 -2.31
C ASN A 20 -17.36 -4.80 -3.29
N GLN A 21 -16.70 -3.94 -4.07
CA GLN A 21 -17.35 -3.07 -5.05
C GLN A 21 -16.39 -2.67 -6.17
N ALA A 22 -16.92 -2.12 -7.28
CA ALA A 22 -16.14 -1.78 -8.47
C ALA A 22 -15.01 -0.78 -8.21
N GLN A 23 -15.21 0.15 -7.27
CA GLN A 23 -14.20 1.11 -6.80
C GLN A 23 -13.90 0.83 -5.32
N PRO A 24 -13.01 -0.13 -5.00
CA PRO A 24 -12.79 -0.56 -3.63
C PRO A 24 -12.16 0.56 -2.79
N ARG A 25 -12.77 0.87 -1.65
CA ARG A 25 -12.21 1.76 -0.62
C ARG A 25 -12.54 1.20 0.75
N CYS A 26 -11.56 0.59 1.39
CA CYS A 26 -11.70 0.05 2.74
C CYS A 26 -12.14 1.13 3.72
N GLN A 27 -13.17 0.87 4.51
CA GLN A 27 -13.67 1.82 5.50
C GLN A 27 -12.62 2.20 6.57
N ALA A 28 -11.64 1.34 6.83
CA ALA A 28 -10.56 1.62 7.78
C ALA A 28 -9.46 2.54 7.21
N LEU A 29 -9.47 2.82 5.90
CA LEU A 29 -8.51 3.69 5.24
C LEU A 29 -8.85 5.16 5.54
N THR A 30 -7.94 5.84 6.25
CA THR A 30 -8.06 7.25 6.59
C THR A 30 -7.19 8.11 5.68
N GLY A 31 -7.55 9.38 5.57
CA GLY A 31 -6.83 10.36 4.74
C GLY A 31 -7.24 10.38 3.26
N GLU A 32 -6.42 11.08 2.47
CA GLU A 32 -6.68 11.40 1.07
C GLU A 32 -5.62 10.75 0.16
N ILE A 33 -6.08 9.92 -0.78
CA ILE A 33 -5.21 9.20 -1.72
C ILE A 33 -4.47 10.20 -2.61
N GLY A 34 -3.17 9.99 -2.77
CA GLY A 34 -2.29 10.91 -3.49
C GLY A 34 -1.70 12.04 -2.62
N LYS A 35 -2.13 12.15 -1.36
CA LYS A 35 -1.54 13.05 -0.36
C LYS A 35 -0.98 12.26 0.82
N GLU A 36 -1.81 11.96 1.80
CA GLU A 36 -1.46 11.22 3.01
C GLU A 36 -2.59 10.25 3.35
N VAL A 37 -2.26 8.98 3.51
CA VAL A 37 -3.22 7.91 3.84
C VAL A 37 -2.66 6.99 4.90
N GLY A 38 -3.54 6.40 5.71
CA GLY A 38 -3.18 5.43 6.73
C GLY A 38 -4.28 4.41 6.97
N CYS A 39 -3.93 3.27 7.55
CA CYS A 39 -4.92 2.31 8.03
C CYS A 39 -5.15 2.53 9.52
N SER A 40 -6.36 2.91 9.91
CA SER A 40 -6.73 3.16 11.31
C SER A 40 -6.57 1.93 12.22
N ILE A 41 -6.57 0.72 11.63
CA ILE A 41 -6.43 -0.56 12.35
C ILE A 41 -5.12 -1.27 12.02
N TYR A 42 -4.07 -0.54 11.62
CA TYR A 42 -2.84 -1.12 11.07
C TYR A 42 -2.28 -2.29 11.90
N ALA A 43 -2.22 -2.18 13.23
CA ALA A 43 -1.69 -3.22 14.11
C ALA A 43 -2.49 -4.54 14.07
N VAL A 44 -3.80 -4.46 13.86
CA VAL A 44 -4.74 -5.59 13.92
C VAL A 44 -5.36 -5.94 12.56
N ARG A 45 -4.73 -5.49 11.46
CA ARG A 45 -5.18 -5.76 10.09
C ARG A 45 -5.21 -7.28 9.79
N SER A 46 -6.09 -7.69 8.88
CA SER A 46 -6.21 -9.09 8.43
C SER A 46 -4.92 -9.60 7.78
N SER A 47 -4.74 -10.92 7.69
CA SER A 47 -3.58 -11.54 7.02
C SER A 47 -3.41 -11.05 5.58
N THR A 48 -4.50 -10.99 4.81
CA THR A 48 -4.48 -10.50 3.43
C THR A 48 -3.98 -9.06 3.33
N CYS A 49 -4.32 -8.18 4.29
CA CYS A 49 -3.76 -6.82 4.33
C CYS A 49 -2.29 -6.78 4.81
N LYS A 50 -1.79 -7.80 5.53
CA LYS A 50 -0.37 -7.90 5.93
C LYS A 50 0.52 -8.37 4.78
N GLU A 51 -0.04 -9.15 3.86
CA GLU A 51 0.67 -9.71 2.71
C GLU A 51 1.02 -8.65 1.67
N VAL A 52 0.24 -7.57 1.56
CA VAL A 52 0.54 -6.46 0.64
C VAL A 52 1.80 -5.70 1.09
N ARG A 53 2.78 -5.62 0.21
CA ARG A 53 4.06 -4.94 0.39
C ARG A 53 4.13 -3.66 -0.44
N ILE A 54 5.02 -2.76 -0.01
CA ILE A 54 5.33 -1.56 -0.79
C ILE A 54 5.88 -2.00 -2.15
N ALA A 55 5.40 -1.38 -3.23
CA ALA A 55 5.83 -1.62 -4.62
C ALA A 55 5.53 -3.03 -5.19
N ASP A 56 4.75 -3.86 -4.51
CA ASP A 56 4.29 -5.13 -5.09
C ASP A 56 3.20 -4.92 -6.16
N GLU A 57 2.76 -6.02 -6.78
CA GLU A 57 1.73 -6.00 -7.81
C GLU A 57 0.42 -5.36 -7.33
N GLN A 58 -0.02 -5.67 -6.11
CA GLN A 58 -1.29 -5.18 -5.55
C GLN A 58 -1.21 -3.69 -5.19
N CYS A 59 -0.06 -3.24 -4.67
CA CYS A 59 0.26 -1.85 -4.43
C CYS A 59 0.22 -1.06 -5.74
N ASN A 60 0.93 -1.53 -6.77
CA ASN A 60 0.99 -0.86 -8.06
C ASN A 60 -0.36 -0.87 -8.79
N LYS A 61 -1.14 -1.96 -8.70
CA LYS A 61 -2.52 -2.00 -9.18
C LYS A 61 -3.39 -0.92 -8.53
N ALA A 62 -3.31 -0.75 -7.22
CA ALA A 62 -4.03 0.31 -6.50
C ALA A 62 -3.58 1.71 -6.94
N ARG A 63 -2.26 1.92 -7.10
CA ARG A 63 -1.70 3.19 -7.59
C ARG A 63 -2.25 3.54 -8.98
N LEU A 64 -2.23 2.59 -9.91
CA LEU A 64 -2.78 2.79 -11.26
C LEU A 64 -4.27 3.11 -11.24
N ALA A 65 -5.07 2.42 -10.42
CA ALA A 65 -6.50 2.70 -10.27
C ALA A 65 -6.79 4.12 -9.77
N HIS A 66 -5.84 4.71 -9.05
CA HIS A 66 -5.90 6.08 -8.55
C HIS A 66 -5.04 7.08 -9.35
N GLN A 67 -4.61 6.72 -10.56
CA GLN A 67 -3.83 7.58 -11.46
C GLN A 67 -2.49 8.05 -10.84
N LEU A 68 -1.93 7.25 -9.93
CA LEU A 68 -0.63 7.47 -9.34
C LEU A 68 0.45 6.71 -10.13
N ILE A 69 1.63 7.31 -10.24
CA ILE A 69 2.80 6.70 -10.90
C ILE A 69 3.17 5.41 -10.16
N PRO A 70 3.31 4.24 -10.82
CA PRO A 70 3.71 3.00 -10.16
C PRO A 70 5.11 3.13 -9.54
N LEU A 71 5.34 2.40 -8.44
CA LEU A 71 6.66 2.29 -7.86
C LEU A 71 7.44 1.23 -8.65
N ILE A 72 8.63 1.61 -9.11
CA ILE A 72 9.56 0.72 -9.78
C ILE A 72 10.80 0.57 -8.90
N GLU A 73 11.39 -0.62 -8.89
CA GLU A 73 12.71 -0.82 -8.34
C GLU A 73 13.73 -0.16 -9.26
N VAL A 74 14.55 0.71 -8.69
CA VAL A 74 15.71 1.30 -9.34
C VAL A 74 16.95 0.74 -8.67
N SER A 75 17.86 0.20 -9.46
CA SER A 75 19.19 -0.15 -8.97
C SER A 75 19.85 1.13 -8.45
N PRO A 76 20.48 1.10 -7.26
CA PRO A 76 21.34 2.20 -6.86
C PRO A 76 22.41 2.36 -7.95
N ALA A 77 22.57 3.59 -8.44
CA ALA A 77 23.70 3.90 -9.31
C ALA A 77 24.97 3.82 -8.48
N ASP A 78 26.02 3.19 -9.00
CA ASP A 78 27.35 3.26 -8.40
C ASP A 78 27.74 4.74 -8.38
N SER A 79 27.91 5.30 -7.17
CA SER A 79 28.38 6.66 -7.03
C SER A 79 29.85 6.71 -7.43
N GLU A 80 30.13 7.24 -8.62
CA GLU A 80 31.51 7.43 -9.13
C GLU A 80 32.37 8.28 -8.17
N ASN A 81 31.75 9.06 -7.29
CA ASN A 81 32.41 9.97 -6.36
C ASN A 81 32.79 9.34 -5.00
N ASP A 82 32.48 8.06 -4.73
CA ASP A 82 32.82 7.42 -3.45
C ASP A 82 34.25 6.86 -3.41
N HIS A 83 35.00 7.01 -4.51
CA HIS A 83 36.34 6.45 -4.67
C HIS A 83 37.49 7.43 -4.46
N ASP A 84 37.23 8.72 -4.22
CA ASP A 84 38.34 9.67 -4.02
C ASP A 84 37.94 10.93 -3.22
N TYR A 85 38.04 10.85 -1.89
CA TYR A 85 37.91 12.01 -1.00
C TYR A 85 39.13 12.95 -1.04
N ASP A 86 40.21 12.64 -1.78
CA ASP A 86 41.43 13.45 -1.83
C ASP A 86 41.35 14.66 -2.79
N GLN A 87 40.21 14.88 -3.48
CA GLN A 87 40.11 15.94 -4.51
C GLN A 87 39.67 17.32 -4.00
N VAL A 88 39.48 17.51 -2.70
CA VAL A 88 39.16 18.83 -2.13
C VAL A 88 40.45 19.47 -1.59
N SER A 89 41.18 20.15 -2.48
CA SER A 89 42.34 20.99 -2.12
C SER A 89 41.94 22.38 -1.67
#